data_AF-A0A3N9NWL9-F1
#
_entry.id   AF-A0A3N9NWL9-F1
#
_cell.length_a   1.000
_cell.length_b   1.000
_cell.length_c   1.000
_cell.angle_alpha   90.00
_cell.angle_beta   90.00
_cell.angle_gamma   90.00
#
_symmetry.space_group_name_H-M   'P 1'
#
loop_
_entity.id
_entity.type
_entity.pdbx_description
1 polymer ?
#
loop_
_entity_poly.entity_id
_entity_poly.type
_entity_poly.pdbx_seq_one_letter_code
_entity_poly.pdbx_strand_id
1 'polypeptide(L)'
;MEGDMFRDKLQLVVIGLFSLGFIFSGRAAEPLDLEQKLPIDPNVTIGQFDNGLRYLIRVNKKPEHRAEVRLTIDAGSILEDEDQLGYAHLGEHMAFNGTENFPKQELVNYLESIGMKFGPEINAYTSFDEVVYMLQLPTDSLEQFEKGFQVLEDWAHQVSYDEEEINKERGVVIEEWRLGRGASQRMLDKLLPILLKNSHYAARLPIGKIELLENKDNEAVRRFYKDWYRPDLMSVIAVGDFDPDYVKGLLEKHFASIPKAENPRQRKYFPVPDHEETLFAIITDPEMPRTDIRIYYKRDVELDETIADYRKAIAEQLYH
;
A
#
# COMPACT_ATOMS: atom_id res chain seq x y z
N MET A 1 43.41 78.81 -3.43
CA MET A 1 44.07 79.58 -4.51
C MET A 1 45.45 78.98 -4.65
N GLU A 2 45.91 78.41 -5.74
CA GLU A 2 45.43 78.19 -7.11
C GLU A 2 46.15 76.89 -7.51
N GLY A 3 45.48 75.92 -8.11
CA GLY A 3 45.27 75.89 -9.56
C GLY A 3 46.36 75.02 -10.19
N ASP A 4 46.07 73.73 -10.46
CA ASP A 4 45.56 73.25 -11.77
C ASP A 4 46.75 72.94 -12.72
N MET A 5 46.79 71.94 -13.58
CA MET A 5 45.84 70.92 -14.05
C MET A 5 46.64 70.05 -15.04
N PHE A 6 46.45 68.72 -15.03
CA PHE A 6 46.40 67.82 -16.22
C PHE A 6 47.61 67.78 -17.20
N ARG A 7 48.15 66.65 -17.66
CA ARG A 7 47.52 65.40 -18.09
C ARG A 7 48.55 64.28 -18.32
N ASP A 8 48.06 63.06 -18.07
CA ASP A 8 48.35 61.79 -18.75
C ASP A 8 49.77 61.21 -18.74
N LYS A 9 50.00 60.30 -17.77
CA LYS A 9 51.00 59.22 -17.87
C LYS A 9 50.29 57.87 -17.80
N LEU A 10 50.23 57.16 -18.91
CA LEU A 10 49.92 55.72 -18.96
C LEU A 10 51.25 54.96 -18.84
N GLN A 11 51.54 54.39 -17.67
CA GLN A 11 52.68 53.50 -17.47
C GLN A 11 52.24 52.03 -17.54
N LEU A 12 52.91 51.29 -18.42
CA LEU A 12 52.82 49.86 -18.64
C LEU A 12 53.14 49.10 -17.33
N VAL A 13 52.21 48.28 -16.85
CA VAL A 13 52.44 47.32 -15.76
C VAL A 13 52.65 45.93 -16.36
N VAL A 14 53.83 45.35 -16.14
CA VAL A 14 54.16 43.97 -16.48
C VAL A 14 53.50 43.05 -15.44
N ILE A 15 52.54 42.23 -15.87
CA ILE A 15 51.92 41.20 -15.03
C ILE A 15 52.66 39.88 -15.27
N GLY A 16 53.33 39.39 -14.23
CA GLY A 16 53.94 38.05 -14.21
C GLY A 16 52.88 36.96 -14.06
N LEU A 17 52.91 35.96 -14.95
CA LEU A 17 52.10 34.75 -14.86
C LEU A 17 52.64 33.82 -13.76
N PHE A 18 51.93 33.73 -12.64
CA PHE A 18 52.00 32.59 -11.73
C PHE A 18 50.94 31.56 -12.15
N SER A 19 51.37 30.48 -12.78
CA SER A 19 50.53 29.31 -13.06
C SER A 19 50.38 28.47 -11.78
N LEU A 20 49.32 28.73 -11.02
CA LEU A 20 48.86 27.83 -9.96
C LEU A 20 48.24 26.59 -10.62
N GLY A 21 48.97 25.47 -10.61
CA GLY A 21 48.44 24.18 -11.03
C GLY A 21 47.38 23.69 -10.04
N PHE A 22 46.10 23.85 -10.39
CA PHE A 22 45.03 23.10 -9.74
C PHE A 22 45.16 21.64 -10.13
N ILE A 23 45.69 20.81 -9.22
CA ILE A 23 45.54 19.36 -9.31
C ILE A 23 44.07 19.08 -9.03
N PHE A 24 43.26 18.94 -10.09
CA PHE A 24 41.99 18.26 -10.00
C PHE A 24 42.30 16.80 -9.65
N SER A 25 42.31 16.47 -8.36
CA SER A 25 42.11 15.10 -7.91
C SER A 25 40.67 14.73 -8.23
N GLY A 26 40.41 14.42 -9.50
CA GLY A 26 39.20 13.73 -9.89
C GLY A 26 39.22 12.40 -9.15
N ARG A 27 38.45 12.29 -8.06
CA ARG A 27 38.00 10.97 -7.61
C ARG A 27 37.29 10.39 -8.83
N ALA A 28 37.95 9.47 -9.53
CA ALA A 28 37.24 8.57 -10.42
C ALA A 28 36.11 7.99 -9.57
N ALA A 29 34.86 8.18 -9.99
CA ALA A 29 33.76 7.50 -9.35
C ALA A 29 34.12 6.02 -9.32
N GLU A 30 34.10 5.42 -8.12
CA GLU A 30 34.29 3.98 -8.03
C GLU A 30 33.29 3.32 -8.98
N PRO A 31 33.72 2.35 -9.79
CA PRO A 31 32.82 1.66 -10.69
C PRO A 31 31.66 1.10 -9.87
N LEU A 32 30.43 1.41 -10.30
CA LEU A 32 29.21 0.89 -9.68
C LEU A 32 29.28 -0.64 -9.69
N ASP A 33 29.22 -1.24 -8.50
CA ASP A 33 29.08 -2.68 -8.35
C ASP A 33 27.63 -3.07 -8.69
N LEU A 34 27.44 -3.65 -9.86
CA LEU A 34 26.11 -3.97 -10.38
C LEU A 34 25.40 -5.06 -9.57
N GLU A 35 26.15 -5.93 -8.91
CA GLU A 35 25.61 -7.01 -8.06
C GLU A 35 25.31 -6.53 -6.63
N GLN A 36 25.68 -5.28 -6.31
CA GLN A 36 25.36 -4.70 -5.01
C GLN A 36 23.85 -4.63 -4.84
N LYS A 37 23.35 -5.19 -3.73
CA LYS A 37 21.95 -5.05 -3.34
C LYS A 37 21.59 -3.58 -3.14
N LEU A 38 20.39 -3.21 -3.57
CA LEU A 38 19.87 -1.87 -3.30
C LEU A 38 19.79 -1.66 -1.79
N PRO A 39 20.37 -0.57 -1.27
CA PRO A 39 20.25 -0.26 0.14
C PRO A 39 18.82 0.17 0.46
N ILE A 40 18.33 -0.25 1.63
CA ILE A 40 17.11 0.31 2.22
C ILE A 40 17.42 1.74 2.69
N ASP A 41 16.46 2.67 2.58
CA ASP A 41 16.61 4.03 3.13
C ASP A 41 16.97 3.93 4.62
N PRO A 42 18.15 4.42 5.05
CA PRO A 42 18.63 4.30 6.42
C PRO A 42 17.73 5.03 7.44
N ASN A 43 16.83 5.89 6.97
CA ASN A 43 15.86 6.57 7.81
C ASN A 43 14.57 5.77 8.04
N VAL A 44 14.43 4.58 7.45
CA VAL A 44 13.33 3.66 7.73
C VAL A 44 13.78 2.69 8.81
N THR A 45 13.11 2.73 9.96
CA THR A 45 13.28 1.71 10.99
C THR A 45 12.41 0.52 10.62
N ILE A 46 13.02 -0.62 10.34
CA ILE A 46 12.33 -1.89 10.07
C ILE A 46 12.58 -2.83 11.24
N GLY A 47 11.52 -3.48 11.72
CA GLY A 47 11.66 -4.53 12.71
C GLY A 47 10.53 -5.55 12.65
N GLN A 48 10.63 -6.54 13.52
CA GLN A 48 9.67 -7.63 13.65
C GLN A 48 9.56 -7.98 15.14
N PHE A 49 8.33 -8.13 15.63
CA PHE A 49 8.08 -8.63 16.98
C PHE A 49 8.21 -10.16 17.02
N ASP A 50 8.36 -10.71 18.22
CA ASP A 50 8.48 -12.16 18.40
C ASP A 50 7.30 -12.93 17.80
N ASN A 51 6.11 -12.34 17.75
CA ASN A 51 4.92 -12.96 17.18
C ASN A 51 4.91 -13.03 15.64
N GLY A 52 5.85 -12.36 14.97
CA GLY A 52 5.98 -12.35 13.52
C GLY A 52 5.52 -11.06 12.85
N LEU A 53 4.80 -10.18 13.57
CA LEU A 53 4.33 -8.91 13.03
C LEU A 53 5.51 -8.00 12.70
N ARG A 54 5.53 -7.51 11.46
CA ARG A 54 6.55 -6.57 10.99
C ARG A 54 6.09 -5.14 11.21
N TYR A 55 7.05 -4.25 11.40
CA TYR A 55 6.75 -2.83 11.43
C TYR A 55 7.78 -2.02 10.65
N LEU A 56 7.31 -0.92 10.08
CA LEU A 56 8.12 0.06 9.36
C LEU A 56 7.79 1.46 9.89
N ILE A 57 8.81 2.20 10.31
CA ILE A 57 8.65 3.56 10.84
C ILE A 57 9.51 4.50 10.01
N ARG A 58 8.92 5.56 9.47
CA ARG A 58 9.64 6.60 8.74
C ARG A 58 9.23 7.99 9.23
N VAL A 59 10.17 8.75 9.76
CA VAL A 59 9.92 10.15 10.11
C VAL A 59 9.75 10.98 8.84
N ASN A 60 8.65 11.71 8.75
CA ASN A 60 8.39 12.70 7.70
C ASN A 60 7.73 13.94 8.32
N LYS A 61 8.45 15.07 8.33
CA LYS A 61 8.01 16.31 9.00
C LYS A 61 7.00 17.12 8.19
N LYS A 62 6.56 16.66 7.02
CA LYS A 62 5.64 17.40 6.13
C LYS A 62 4.54 16.51 5.55
N PRO A 63 3.24 16.86 5.70
CA PRO A 63 2.75 18.01 6.47
C PRO A 63 3.04 17.88 7.98
N GLU A 64 3.19 19.02 8.66
CA GLU A 64 3.39 19.08 10.12
C GLU A 64 2.14 18.54 10.84
N HIS A 65 2.33 18.02 12.06
CA HIS A 65 1.24 17.54 12.92
C HIS A 65 0.39 16.42 12.30
N ARG A 66 0.97 15.61 11.42
CA ARG A 66 0.26 14.54 10.69
C ARG A 66 1.11 13.29 10.61
N ALA A 67 0.43 12.16 10.68
CA ALA A 67 0.98 10.85 10.38
C ALA A 67 -0.01 10.05 9.55
N GLU A 68 0.53 9.15 8.73
CA GLU A 68 -0.21 8.10 8.07
C GLU A 68 0.24 6.78 8.67
N VAL A 69 -0.71 6.02 9.20
CA VAL A 69 -0.49 4.67 9.70
C VAL A 69 -1.31 3.69 8.87
N ARG A 70 -0.70 2.57 8.52
CA ARG A 70 -1.34 1.52 7.74
C ARG A 70 -1.15 0.17 8.40
N LEU A 71 -2.22 -0.63 8.41
CA LEU A 71 -2.15 -2.06 8.68
C LEU A 71 -2.28 -2.78 7.33
N THR A 72 -1.30 -3.60 7.00
CA THR A 72 -1.31 -4.45 5.81
C THR A 72 -1.44 -5.90 6.24
N ILE A 73 -2.37 -6.61 5.63
CA ILE A 73 -2.53 -8.05 5.76
C ILE A 73 -2.07 -8.67 4.44
N ASP A 74 -1.04 -9.50 4.47
CA ASP A 74 -0.52 -10.25 3.33
C ASP A 74 -1.44 -11.44 3.01
N ALA A 75 -2.72 -11.13 2.80
CA ALA A 75 -3.79 -12.03 2.39
C ALA A 75 -4.90 -11.21 1.76
N GLY A 76 -5.35 -11.59 0.56
CA GLY A 76 -6.48 -10.99 -0.12
C GLY A 76 -7.39 -12.06 -0.74
N SER A 77 -8.14 -11.68 -1.77
CA SER A 77 -9.11 -12.59 -2.39
C SER A 77 -8.48 -13.84 -3.03
N ILE A 78 -7.19 -13.81 -3.37
CA ILE A 78 -6.47 -14.96 -3.95
C ILE A 78 -6.42 -16.17 -3.01
N LEU A 79 -6.67 -15.96 -1.71
CA LEU A 79 -6.64 -17.00 -0.68
C LEU A 79 -8.03 -17.50 -0.27
N GLU A 80 -9.10 -16.97 -0.89
CA GLU A 80 -10.47 -17.39 -0.63
C GLU A 80 -10.70 -18.85 -1.07
N ASP A 81 -11.43 -19.60 -0.25
CA ASP A 81 -12.02 -20.88 -0.64
C ASP A 81 -13.20 -20.68 -1.61
N GLU A 82 -13.65 -21.76 -2.24
CA GLU A 82 -14.74 -21.69 -3.23
C GLU A 82 -16.06 -21.15 -2.67
N ASP A 83 -16.29 -21.27 -1.36
CA ASP A 83 -17.44 -20.73 -0.64
C ASP A 83 -17.19 -19.35 -0.03
N GLN A 84 -16.03 -18.73 -0.29
CA GLN A 84 -15.59 -17.45 0.27
C GLN A 84 -15.39 -16.35 -0.79
N LEU A 85 -15.84 -16.52 -2.04
CA LEU A 85 -15.52 -15.56 -3.10
C LEU A 85 -16.17 -14.19 -2.83
N GLY A 86 -15.35 -13.19 -2.46
CA GLY A 86 -15.76 -11.85 -2.03
C GLY A 86 -15.72 -11.61 -0.50
N TYR A 87 -15.25 -12.58 0.27
CA TYR A 87 -15.29 -12.55 1.72
C TYR A 87 -14.06 -11.89 2.34
N ALA A 88 -12.95 -11.80 1.60
CA ALA A 88 -11.84 -10.92 1.97
C ALA A 88 -12.33 -9.46 2.00
N HIS A 89 -13.07 -9.04 0.96
CA HIS A 89 -13.65 -7.71 0.85
C HIS A 89 -14.75 -7.46 1.88
N LEU A 90 -15.67 -8.41 2.07
CA LEU A 90 -16.66 -8.31 3.13
C LEU A 90 -16.01 -8.22 4.53
N GLY A 91 -14.93 -8.99 4.76
CA GLY A 91 -14.17 -8.93 6.02
C GLY A 91 -13.50 -7.58 6.25
N GLU A 92 -13.02 -6.93 5.18
CA GLU A 92 -12.52 -5.56 5.24
C GLU A 92 -13.59 -4.58 5.71
N HIS A 93 -14.79 -4.61 5.14
CA HIS A 93 -15.91 -3.79 5.60
C HIS A 93 -16.28 -4.08 7.06
N MET A 94 -16.23 -5.34 7.49
CA MET A 94 -16.59 -5.70 8.87
C MET A 94 -15.69 -5.06 9.93
N ALA A 95 -14.46 -4.68 9.56
CA ALA A 95 -13.54 -3.98 10.45
C ALA A 95 -14.08 -2.59 10.89
N PHE A 96 -15.02 -2.01 10.14
CA PHE A 96 -15.69 -0.74 10.46
C PHE A 96 -17.03 -0.92 11.17
N ASN A 97 -17.55 -2.14 11.22
CA ASN A 97 -18.90 -2.46 11.68
C ASN A 97 -18.93 -3.20 13.02
N GLY A 98 -17.83 -3.11 13.79
CA GLY A 98 -17.80 -3.52 15.18
C GLY A 98 -16.53 -4.26 15.56
N THR A 99 -15.86 -3.75 16.58
CA THR A 99 -14.66 -4.33 17.18
C THR A 99 -14.82 -4.42 18.71
N GLU A 100 -13.86 -5.03 19.40
CA GLU A 100 -13.89 -5.16 20.86
C GLU A 100 -13.96 -3.79 21.57
N ASN A 101 -13.20 -2.78 21.11
CA ASN A 101 -13.20 -1.45 21.73
C ASN A 101 -14.19 -0.47 21.11
N PHE A 102 -14.79 -0.82 19.96
CA PHE A 102 -15.78 0.00 19.27
C PHE A 102 -16.93 -0.87 18.74
N PRO A 103 -17.92 -1.19 19.60
CA PRO A 103 -19.07 -1.99 19.19
C PRO A 103 -19.87 -1.35 18.05
N LYS A 104 -20.28 -2.17 17.08
CA LYS A 104 -21.12 -1.74 15.96
C LYS A 104 -20.53 -0.51 15.25
N GLN A 105 -21.31 0.56 15.11
CA GLN A 105 -20.95 1.81 14.42
C GLN A 105 -20.14 2.79 15.31
N GLU A 106 -19.73 2.38 16.52
CA GLU A 106 -19.00 3.30 17.41
C GLU A 106 -17.66 3.77 16.83
N LEU A 107 -17.00 2.94 16.02
CA LEU A 107 -15.75 3.33 15.37
C LEU A 107 -16.00 4.48 14.38
N VAL A 108 -17.01 4.32 13.52
CA VAL A 108 -17.43 5.35 12.56
C VAL A 108 -17.81 6.63 13.29
N ASN A 109 -18.65 6.54 14.33
CA ASN A 109 -19.08 7.70 15.11
C ASN A 109 -17.90 8.41 15.79
N TYR A 110 -16.96 7.65 16.35
CA TYR A 110 -15.75 8.20 16.96
C TYR A 110 -14.92 8.97 15.93
N LEU A 111 -14.64 8.34 14.79
CA LEU A 111 -13.85 8.92 13.70
C LEU A 111 -14.48 10.22 13.16
N GLU A 112 -15.80 10.23 12.95
CA GLU A 112 -16.53 11.44 12.56
C GLU A 112 -16.48 12.52 13.65
N SER A 113 -16.56 12.15 14.93
CA SER A 113 -16.54 13.09 16.06
C SER A 113 -15.21 13.86 16.18
N ILE A 114 -14.11 13.25 15.72
CA ILE A 114 -12.78 13.88 15.65
C ILE A 114 -12.50 14.52 14.29
N GLY A 115 -13.53 14.61 13.42
CA GLY A 115 -13.50 15.34 12.16
C GLY A 115 -12.88 14.56 10.99
N MET A 116 -12.63 13.26 11.15
CA MET A 116 -12.11 12.41 10.07
C MET A 116 -13.26 11.97 9.15
N LYS A 117 -12.97 11.78 7.86
CA LYS A 117 -13.96 11.33 6.87
C LYS A 117 -13.48 10.07 6.17
N PHE A 118 -14.43 9.19 5.84
CA PHE A 118 -14.19 8.08 4.93
C PHE A 118 -13.76 8.59 3.55
N GLY A 119 -12.73 7.96 2.99
CA GLY A 119 -12.06 8.33 1.75
C GLY A 119 -10.72 9.05 2.00
N PRO A 120 -10.71 10.35 2.33
CA PRO A 120 -9.46 11.11 2.45
C PRO A 120 -8.63 10.75 3.69
N GLU A 121 -9.27 10.57 4.86
CA GLU A 121 -8.56 10.35 6.13
C GLU A 121 -8.65 8.91 6.65
N ILE A 122 -9.70 8.17 6.29
CA ILE A 122 -9.91 6.76 6.64
C ILE A 122 -10.24 6.02 5.37
N ASN A 123 -9.48 4.98 5.06
CA ASN A 123 -9.73 4.20 3.88
C ASN A 123 -9.23 2.78 4.07
N ALA A 124 -9.81 1.84 3.33
CA ALA A 124 -9.31 0.50 3.24
C ALA A 124 -9.54 -0.02 1.83
N TYR A 125 -8.77 -1.01 1.43
CA TYR A 125 -9.04 -1.72 0.19
C TYR A 125 -8.65 -3.18 0.31
N THR A 126 -9.34 -3.98 -0.48
CA THR A 126 -9.02 -5.39 -0.71
C THR A 126 -8.56 -5.58 -2.15
N SER A 127 -7.39 -6.20 -2.31
CA SER A 127 -6.85 -6.63 -3.58
C SER A 127 -6.77 -8.16 -3.62
N PHE A 128 -6.13 -8.70 -4.66
CA PHE A 128 -5.91 -10.14 -4.76
C PHE A 128 -5.02 -10.66 -3.64
N ASP A 129 -3.90 -9.99 -3.37
CA ASP A 129 -2.86 -10.50 -2.47
C ASP A 129 -2.89 -9.88 -1.08
N GLU A 130 -3.65 -8.80 -0.87
CA GLU A 130 -3.60 -8.02 0.36
C GLU A 130 -4.93 -7.37 0.72
N VAL A 131 -5.09 -7.10 2.01
CA VAL A 131 -6.04 -6.15 2.57
C VAL A 131 -5.25 -5.06 3.29
N VAL A 132 -5.55 -3.80 3.02
CA VAL A 132 -4.82 -2.66 3.60
C VAL A 132 -5.81 -1.68 4.21
N TYR A 133 -5.61 -1.38 5.49
CA TYR A 133 -6.31 -0.34 6.23
C TYR A 133 -5.41 0.87 6.39
N MET A 134 -5.95 2.07 6.21
CA MET A 134 -5.21 3.33 6.17
C MET A 134 -5.89 4.36 7.07
N LEU A 135 -5.09 4.99 7.92
CA LEU A 135 -5.56 5.99 8.86
C LEU A 135 -4.61 7.18 8.88
N GLN A 136 -5.15 8.37 8.62
CA GLN A 136 -4.43 9.62 8.80
C GLN A 136 -4.70 10.17 10.21
N LEU A 137 -3.66 10.34 11.00
CA LEU A 137 -3.75 10.73 12.40
C LEU A 137 -3.16 12.13 12.63
N PRO A 138 -3.82 12.98 13.44
CA PRO A 138 -3.19 14.17 13.98
C PRO A 138 -2.13 13.78 15.01
N THR A 139 -0.94 14.38 14.95
CA THR A 139 0.14 14.15 15.93
C THR A 139 0.26 15.25 16.98
N ASP A 140 -0.56 16.29 16.88
CA ASP A 140 -0.72 17.37 17.86
C ASP A 140 -1.75 17.05 18.96
N SER A 141 -2.50 15.95 18.82
CA SER A 141 -3.38 15.38 19.86
C SER A 141 -2.92 13.99 20.25
N LEU A 142 -2.28 13.87 21.42
CA LEU A 142 -1.75 12.58 21.91
C LEU A 142 -2.85 11.53 22.06
N GLU A 143 -4.01 11.94 22.58
CA GLU A 143 -5.16 11.05 22.77
C GLU A 143 -5.65 10.45 21.45
N GLN A 144 -5.84 11.28 20.42
CA GLN A 144 -6.30 10.83 19.11
C GLN A 144 -5.22 9.99 18.41
N PHE A 145 -3.95 10.37 18.57
CA PHE A 145 -2.83 9.61 18.02
C PHE A 145 -2.76 8.20 18.61
N GLU A 146 -2.75 8.05 19.94
CA GLU A 146 -2.76 6.74 20.60
C GLU A 146 -4.02 5.93 20.28
N LYS A 147 -5.19 6.58 20.27
CA LYS A 147 -6.46 5.91 19.93
C LYS A 147 -6.46 5.37 18.49
N GLY A 148 -5.75 6.01 17.57
CA GLY A 148 -5.52 5.48 16.23
C GLY A 148 -4.79 4.12 16.23
N PHE A 149 -3.80 3.91 17.11
CA PHE A 149 -3.15 2.61 17.24
C PHE A 149 -4.07 1.55 17.85
N GLN A 150 -4.99 1.93 18.75
CA GLN A 150 -6.06 1.03 19.22
C GLN A 150 -6.95 0.58 18.06
N VAL A 151 -7.32 1.49 17.15
CA VAL A 151 -8.13 1.14 15.97
C VAL A 151 -7.39 0.12 15.08
N LEU A 152 -6.10 0.30 14.85
CA LEU A 152 -5.30 -0.66 14.07
C LEU A 152 -5.18 -2.03 14.78
N GLU A 153 -5.03 -2.05 16.11
CA GLU A 153 -5.04 -3.29 16.90
C GLU A 153 -6.37 -4.03 16.75
N ASP A 154 -7.47 -3.29 16.87
CA ASP A 154 -8.82 -3.82 16.74
C ASP A 154 -9.05 -4.46 15.37
N TRP A 155 -8.62 -3.79 14.29
CA TRP A 155 -8.65 -4.35 12.93
C TRP A 155 -7.77 -5.59 12.79
N ALA A 156 -6.61 -5.60 13.43
CA ALA A 156 -5.67 -6.70 13.35
C ALA A 156 -6.23 -8.00 13.93
N HIS A 157 -6.92 -7.97 15.09
CA HIS A 157 -7.33 -9.23 15.73
C HIS A 157 -8.60 -9.18 16.61
N GLN A 158 -9.33 -8.06 16.65
CA GLN A 158 -10.50 -7.87 17.53
C GLN A 158 -11.78 -7.46 16.77
N VAL A 159 -11.90 -7.80 15.49
CA VAL A 159 -13.13 -7.58 14.72
C VAL A 159 -14.20 -8.56 15.21
N SER A 160 -15.37 -8.04 15.57
CA SER A 160 -16.41 -8.80 16.27
C SER A 160 -17.14 -9.82 15.40
N TYR A 161 -17.26 -9.54 14.09
CA TYR A 161 -18.07 -10.33 13.16
C TYR A 161 -19.47 -10.64 13.70
N ASP A 162 -20.13 -9.63 14.27
CA ASP A 162 -21.52 -9.74 14.72
C ASP A 162 -22.45 -10.17 13.57
N GLU A 163 -23.35 -11.12 13.83
CA GLU A 163 -24.22 -11.69 12.79
C GLU A 163 -25.19 -10.66 12.20
N GLU A 164 -25.72 -9.75 13.02
CA GLU A 164 -26.63 -8.71 12.54
C GLU A 164 -25.90 -7.74 11.63
N GLU A 165 -24.69 -7.32 12.02
CA GLU A 165 -23.88 -6.39 11.25
C GLU A 165 -23.35 -7.01 9.95
N ILE A 166 -22.91 -8.29 9.93
CA ILE A 166 -22.54 -8.98 8.68
C ILE A 166 -23.72 -8.97 7.69
N ASN A 167 -24.92 -9.28 8.18
CA ASN A 167 -26.10 -9.34 7.32
C ASN A 167 -26.51 -7.97 6.77
N LYS A 168 -26.30 -6.89 7.52
CA LYS A 168 -26.49 -5.51 7.03
C LYS A 168 -25.45 -5.16 5.98
N GLU A 169 -24.18 -5.46 6.27
CA GLU A 169 -23.06 -5.06 5.43
C GLU A 169 -23.04 -5.78 4.08
N ARG A 170 -23.52 -7.03 4.03
CA ARG A 170 -23.79 -7.71 2.75
C ARG A 170 -24.65 -6.87 1.80
N GLY A 171 -25.66 -6.19 2.32
CA GLY A 171 -26.50 -5.30 1.52
C GLY A 171 -25.71 -4.13 0.94
N VAL A 172 -24.79 -3.56 1.71
CA VAL A 172 -23.90 -2.46 1.27
C VAL A 172 -22.96 -2.95 0.16
N VAL A 173 -22.26 -4.07 0.37
CA VAL A 173 -21.34 -4.65 -0.62
C VAL A 173 -22.08 -5.03 -1.92
N ILE A 174 -23.30 -5.55 -1.83
CA ILE A 174 -24.13 -5.87 -3.00
C ILE A 174 -24.53 -4.60 -3.78
N GLU A 175 -24.86 -3.51 -3.08
CA GLU A 175 -25.18 -2.24 -3.75
C GLU A 175 -23.92 -1.58 -4.32
N GLU A 176 -22.76 -1.69 -3.69
CA GLU A 176 -21.48 -1.26 -4.27
C GLU A 176 -21.18 -2.01 -5.57
N TRP A 177 -21.30 -3.36 -5.54
CA TRP A 177 -21.18 -4.20 -6.72
C TRP A 177 -22.12 -3.73 -7.83
N ARG A 178 -23.36 -3.36 -7.50
CA ARG A 178 -24.38 -2.91 -8.46
C ARG A 178 -24.03 -1.55 -9.06
N LEU A 179 -23.62 -0.59 -8.22
CA LEU A 179 -23.22 0.75 -8.64
C LEU A 179 -21.93 0.73 -9.47
N GLY A 180 -21.05 -0.24 -9.22
CA GLY A 180 -19.82 -0.47 -9.98
C GLY A 180 -20.01 -1.00 -11.40
N ARG A 181 -21.22 -1.38 -11.83
CA ARG A 181 -21.49 -2.01 -13.15
C ARG A 181 -21.57 -1.04 -14.34
N GLY A 182 -20.81 0.05 -14.31
CA GLY A 182 -20.66 0.96 -15.46
C GLY A 182 -20.00 0.29 -16.67
N ALA A 183 -20.05 0.96 -17.83
CA ALA A 183 -19.49 0.46 -19.10
C ALA A 183 -18.04 -0.03 -18.96
N SER A 184 -17.18 0.76 -18.31
CA SER A 184 -15.78 0.40 -18.10
C SER A 184 -15.61 -0.92 -17.35
N GLN A 185 -16.40 -1.16 -16.29
CA GLN A 185 -16.33 -2.39 -15.53
C GLN A 185 -16.83 -3.58 -16.34
N ARG A 186 -17.96 -3.45 -17.06
CA ARG A 186 -18.47 -4.52 -17.94
C ARG A 186 -17.49 -4.91 -19.04
N MET A 187 -16.72 -3.93 -19.54
CA MET A 187 -15.64 -4.19 -20.48
C MET A 187 -14.45 -4.88 -19.79
N LEU A 188 -14.08 -4.45 -18.58
CA LEU A 188 -13.02 -5.07 -17.80
C LEU A 188 -13.34 -6.53 -17.43
N ASP A 189 -14.60 -6.83 -17.06
CA ASP A 189 -15.07 -8.18 -16.74
C ASP A 189 -14.89 -9.16 -17.91
N LYS A 190 -14.94 -8.65 -19.16
CA LYS A 190 -14.68 -9.43 -20.37
C LYS A 190 -13.18 -9.55 -20.68
N LEU A 191 -12.39 -8.56 -20.29
CA LEU A 191 -10.95 -8.49 -20.56
C LEU A 191 -10.13 -9.33 -19.56
N LEU A 192 -10.46 -9.26 -18.26
CA LEU A 192 -9.69 -9.90 -17.19
C LEU A 192 -9.51 -11.42 -17.38
N PRO A 193 -10.53 -12.21 -17.77
CA PRO A 193 -10.35 -13.65 -18.00
C PRO A 193 -9.33 -13.97 -19.10
N ILE A 194 -9.18 -13.08 -20.08
CA ILE A 194 -8.23 -13.22 -21.19
C ILE A 194 -6.82 -12.87 -20.70
N LEU A 195 -6.66 -11.75 -20.00
CA LEU A 195 -5.38 -11.33 -19.43
C LEU A 195 -4.84 -12.31 -18.39
N LEU A 196 -5.73 -12.84 -17.56
CA LEU A 196 -5.39 -13.73 -16.45
C LEU A 196 -5.39 -15.21 -16.83
N LYS A 197 -5.73 -15.57 -18.08
CA LYS A 197 -5.66 -16.91 -18.68
C LYS A 197 -5.98 -18.07 -17.72
N ASN A 198 -7.24 -18.22 -17.30
CA ASN A 198 -7.68 -19.31 -16.40
C ASN A 198 -6.85 -19.48 -15.11
N SER A 199 -6.08 -18.47 -14.70
CA SER A 199 -5.31 -18.51 -13.45
C SER A 199 -6.23 -18.50 -12.24
N HIS A 200 -5.64 -18.73 -11.06
CA HIS A 200 -6.36 -18.56 -9.81
C HIS A 200 -6.89 -17.12 -9.64
N TYR A 201 -6.13 -16.11 -10.09
CA TYR A 201 -6.58 -14.71 -10.11
C TYR A 201 -7.87 -14.52 -10.91
N ALA A 202 -8.03 -15.22 -12.05
CA ALA A 202 -9.26 -15.13 -12.84
C ALA A 202 -10.51 -15.63 -12.09
N ALA A 203 -10.32 -16.51 -11.10
CA ALA A 203 -11.39 -17.10 -10.30
C ALA A 203 -11.54 -16.44 -8.90
N ARG A 204 -10.73 -15.42 -8.59
CA ARG A 204 -10.61 -14.78 -7.27
C ARG A 204 -10.68 -13.27 -7.35
N LEU A 205 -11.56 -12.73 -8.20
CA LEU A 205 -11.76 -11.28 -8.26
C LEU A 205 -12.20 -10.75 -6.88
N PRO A 206 -11.61 -9.66 -6.35
CA PRO A 206 -11.88 -9.18 -4.99
C PRO A 206 -13.36 -8.91 -4.67
N ILE A 207 -14.14 -8.43 -5.64
CA ILE A 207 -15.57 -8.18 -5.47
C ILE A 207 -16.39 -9.48 -5.32
N GLY A 208 -15.81 -10.63 -5.66
CA GLY A 208 -16.39 -11.95 -5.44
C GLY A 208 -17.57 -12.30 -6.34
N LYS A 209 -18.40 -13.23 -5.83
CA LYS A 209 -19.63 -13.71 -6.48
C LYS A 209 -20.84 -13.28 -5.68
N ILE A 210 -21.78 -12.62 -6.35
CA ILE A 210 -22.99 -12.09 -5.70
C ILE A 210 -23.83 -13.21 -5.08
N GLU A 211 -23.86 -14.39 -5.70
CA GLU A 211 -24.60 -15.55 -5.23
C GLU A 211 -24.08 -16.05 -3.87
N LEU A 212 -22.76 -15.93 -3.62
CA LEU A 212 -22.16 -16.31 -2.33
C LEU A 212 -22.39 -15.23 -1.27
N LEU A 213 -22.44 -13.95 -1.67
CA LEU A 213 -22.81 -12.87 -0.77
C LEU A 213 -24.28 -12.99 -0.32
N GLU A 214 -25.16 -13.48 -1.19
CA GLU A 214 -26.59 -13.71 -0.90
C GLU A 214 -26.88 -14.97 -0.06
N ASN A 215 -25.98 -15.97 -0.05
CA ASN A 215 -26.17 -17.24 0.66
C ASN A 215 -26.10 -17.14 2.20
N LYS A 216 -25.70 -15.98 2.75
CA LYS A 216 -25.67 -15.69 4.20
C LYS A 216 -24.89 -16.70 5.07
N ASP A 217 -23.89 -17.40 4.52
CA ASP A 217 -22.97 -18.17 5.35
C ASP A 217 -22.01 -17.21 6.07
N ASN A 218 -22.32 -16.88 7.31
CA ASN A 218 -21.49 -15.97 8.12
C ASN A 218 -20.28 -16.68 8.73
N GLU A 219 -20.25 -18.01 8.75
CA GLU A 219 -19.07 -18.74 9.22
C GLU A 219 -17.94 -18.65 8.18
N ALA A 220 -18.25 -18.62 6.89
CA ALA A 220 -17.24 -18.50 5.84
C ALA A 220 -16.37 -17.24 5.99
N VAL A 221 -16.93 -16.10 6.39
CA VAL A 221 -16.14 -14.86 6.56
C VAL A 221 -15.31 -14.90 7.85
N ARG A 222 -15.87 -15.47 8.92
CA ARG A 222 -15.14 -15.69 10.19
C ARG A 222 -13.96 -16.64 10.01
N ARG A 223 -14.12 -17.69 9.19
CA ARG A 223 -13.03 -18.61 8.83
C ARG A 223 -11.92 -17.90 8.08
N PHE A 224 -12.27 -17.05 7.10
CA PHE A 224 -11.28 -16.26 6.37
C PHE A 224 -10.47 -15.38 7.32
N TYR A 225 -11.15 -14.64 8.22
CA TYR A 225 -10.49 -13.82 9.23
C TYR A 225 -9.55 -14.64 10.11
N LYS A 226 -10.02 -15.76 10.66
CA LYS A 226 -9.22 -16.64 11.52
C LYS A 226 -7.99 -17.22 10.83
N ASP A 227 -8.10 -17.60 9.56
CA ASP A 227 -7.00 -18.24 8.82
C ASP A 227 -5.88 -17.24 8.47
N TRP A 228 -6.27 -15.99 8.18
CA TRP A 228 -5.40 -15.03 7.49
C TRP A 228 -5.05 -13.78 8.30
N TYR A 229 -5.87 -13.35 9.26
CA TYR A 229 -5.56 -12.22 10.13
C TYR A 229 -4.70 -12.69 11.31
N ARG A 230 -3.41 -12.86 11.02
CA ARG A 230 -2.42 -13.31 11.99
C ARG A 230 -1.12 -12.51 11.91
N PRO A 231 -0.39 -12.35 13.02
CA PRO A 231 0.80 -11.50 13.09
C PRO A 231 1.87 -11.76 12.02
N ASP A 232 2.15 -13.01 11.66
CA ASP A 232 3.17 -13.35 10.65
C ASP A 232 2.84 -12.87 9.22
N LEU A 233 1.56 -12.55 8.96
CA LEU A 233 1.10 -11.95 7.70
C LEU A 233 0.84 -10.45 7.81
N MET A 234 1.13 -9.83 8.96
CA MET A 234 0.84 -8.43 9.20
C MET A 234 2.08 -7.55 9.09
N SER A 235 1.90 -6.35 8.53
CA SER A 235 2.86 -5.27 8.73
C SER A 235 2.15 -3.96 9.10
N VAL A 236 2.65 -3.28 10.13
CA VAL A 236 2.21 -1.92 10.48
C VAL A 236 3.22 -0.91 9.96
N ILE A 237 2.77 0.03 9.13
CA ILE A 237 3.61 1.06 8.52
C ILE A 237 3.20 2.40 9.11
N ALA A 238 4.14 3.14 9.71
CA ALA A 238 3.90 4.47 10.27
C ALA A 238 4.83 5.50 9.63
N VAL A 239 4.26 6.51 8.99
CA VAL A 239 5.02 7.59 8.33
C VAL A 239 4.48 8.94 8.78
N GLY A 240 5.30 9.82 9.36
CA GLY A 240 4.77 11.11 9.82
C GLY A 240 5.65 11.94 10.72
N ASP A 241 5.06 13.04 11.21
CA ASP A 241 5.68 13.99 12.12
C ASP A 241 5.51 13.54 13.57
N PHE A 242 6.38 12.63 13.99
CA PHE A 242 6.41 12.09 15.36
C PHE A 242 7.85 11.79 15.80
N ASP A 243 8.00 11.37 17.05
CA ASP A 243 9.19 10.72 17.59
C ASP A 243 9.14 9.21 17.25
N PRO A 244 10.12 8.67 16.51
CA PRO A 244 10.13 7.26 16.12
C PRO A 244 10.20 6.29 17.31
N ASP A 245 10.86 6.65 18.41
CA ASP A 245 10.97 5.79 19.59
C ASP A 245 9.63 5.70 20.33
N TYR A 246 8.89 6.80 20.38
CA TYR A 246 7.54 6.82 20.93
C TYR A 246 6.58 5.96 20.09
N VAL A 247 6.61 6.08 18.76
CA VAL A 247 5.79 5.24 17.86
C VAL A 247 6.17 3.77 17.99
N LYS A 248 7.45 3.44 18.11
CA LYS A 248 7.89 2.07 18.37
C LYS A 248 7.30 1.53 19.68
N GLY A 249 7.25 2.34 20.74
CA GLY A 249 6.62 1.98 22.00
C GLY A 249 5.11 1.72 21.87
N LEU A 250 4.39 2.53 21.07
CA LEU A 250 2.97 2.28 20.76
C LEU A 250 2.79 0.97 19.98
N LEU A 251 3.63 0.71 18.99
CA LEU A 251 3.60 -0.54 18.23
C LEU A 251 3.83 -1.75 19.15
N GLU A 252 4.79 -1.65 20.06
CA GLU A 252 5.06 -2.73 21.02
C GLU A 252 3.86 -2.95 21.96
N LYS A 253 3.29 -1.87 22.50
CA LYS A 253 2.13 -1.92 23.39
C LYS A 253 0.91 -2.61 22.75
N HIS A 254 0.62 -2.28 21.49
CA HIS A 254 -0.60 -2.71 20.81
C HIS A 254 -0.45 -4.03 20.05
N PHE A 255 0.75 -4.36 19.55
CA PHE A 255 0.91 -5.49 18.63
C PHE A 255 1.81 -6.62 19.12
N ALA A 256 2.73 -6.38 20.06
CA ALA A 256 3.71 -7.40 20.45
C ALA A 256 3.09 -8.57 21.24
N SER A 257 1.98 -8.32 21.93
CA SER A 257 1.24 -9.31 22.73
C SER A 257 0.24 -10.14 21.93
N ILE A 258 -0.01 -9.80 20.66
CA ILE A 258 -0.96 -10.56 19.83
C ILE A 258 -0.46 -12.01 19.71
N PRO A 259 -1.30 -13.02 20.04
CA PRO A 259 -0.87 -14.41 19.98
C PRO A 259 -0.42 -14.83 18.58
N LYS A 260 0.63 -15.66 18.51
CA LYS A 260 0.98 -16.33 17.26
C LYS A 260 -0.13 -17.28 16.86
N ALA A 261 -0.39 -17.40 15.56
CA ALA A 261 -1.32 -18.40 15.07
C ALA A 261 -0.81 -19.82 15.40
N GLU A 262 -1.67 -20.66 15.98
CA GLU A 262 -1.39 -22.07 16.21
C GLU A 262 -1.69 -22.87 14.94
N ASN A 263 -0.71 -23.63 14.45
CA ASN A 263 -0.83 -24.44 13.22
C ASN A 263 -1.40 -23.64 12.03
N PRO A 264 -0.78 -22.50 11.65
CA PRO A 264 -1.33 -21.60 10.65
C PRO A 264 -1.49 -22.29 9.29
N ARG A 265 -2.60 -21.99 8.60
CA ARG A 265 -2.78 -22.38 7.19
C ARG A 265 -1.66 -21.77 6.35
N GLN A 266 -1.02 -22.57 5.51
CA GLN A 266 0.07 -22.07 4.67
C GLN A 266 -0.47 -21.05 3.65
N ARG A 267 0.12 -19.84 3.62
CA ARG A 267 -0.12 -18.86 2.56
C ARG A 267 0.45 -19.39 1.25
N LYS A 268 -0.40 -19.57 0.24
CA LYS A 268 -0.01 -20.02 -1.09
C LYS A 268 0.16 -18.81 -2.01
N TYR A 269 1.11 -18.90 -2.93
CA TYR A 269 1.29 -17.93 -4.02
C TYR A 269 0.94 -18.63 -5.33
N PHE A 270 0.23 -17.93 -6.20
CA PHE A 270 -0.24 -18.49 -7.47
C PHE A 270 0.39 -17.73 -8.62
N PRO A 271 0.94 -18.39 -9.64
CA PRO A 271 1.40 -17.71 -10.84
C PRO A 271 0.22 -17.38 -11.76
N VAL A 272 0.41 -16.38 -12.62
CA VAL A 272 -0.41 -16.23 -13.82
C VAL A 272 0.28 -17.01 -14.94
N PRO A 273 -0.35 -18.03 -15.55
CA PRO A 273 0.31 -18.91 -16.50
C PRO A 273 0.61 -18.17 -17.81
N ASP A 274 1.72 -18.53 -18.45
CA ASP A 274 2.09 -17.95 -19.74
C ASP A 274 1.27 -18.50 -20.92
N HIS A 275 1.31 -17.82 -22.07
CA HIS A 275 0.76 -18.28 -23.35
C HIS A 275 1.64 -17.91 -24.54
N GLU A 276 1.76 -18.84 -25.48
CA GLU A 276 2.45 -18.62 -26.76
C GLU A 276 1.56 -17.86 -27.75
N GLU A 277 0.23 -18.01 -27.64
CA GLU A 277 -0.69 -17.44 -28.60
C GLU A 277 -0.86 -15.93 -28.39
N THR A 278 -1.05 -15.19 -29.48
CA THR A 278 -1.58 -13.83 -29.39
C THR A 278 -3.07 -13.89 -29.09
N LEU A 279 -3.44 -13.66 -27.84
CA LEU A 279 -4.83 -13.51 -27.43
C LEU A 279 -5.32 -12.12 -27.83
N PHE A 280 -6.57 -12.02 -28.28
CA PHE A 280 -7.20 -10.75 -28.60
C PHE A 280 -8.66 -10.73 -28.13
N ALA A 281 -9.14 -9.54 -27.82
CA ALA A 281 -10.51 -9.29 -27.45
C ALA A 281 -11.01 -8.06 -28.22
N ILE A 282 -12.18 -8.18 -28.85
CA ILE A 282 -12.91 -7.02 -29.35
C ILE A 282 -14.09 -6.83 -28.42
N ILE A 283 -14.00 -5.81 -27.58
CA ILE A 283 -14.98 -5.57 -26.52
C ILE A 283 -15.70 -4.27 -26.87
N THR A 284 -17.03 -4.35 -26.96
CA THR A 284 -17.90 -3.20 -27.23
C THR A 284 -18.91 -3.06 -26.11
N ASP A 285 -19.21 -1.81 -25.76
CA ASP A 285 -20.29 -1.46 -24.85
C ASP A 285 -21.01 -0.20 -25.38
N PRO A 286 -22.34 -0.18 -25.47
CA PRO A 286 -23.09 0.95 -26.04
C PRO A 286 -22.92 2.26 -25.26
N GLU A 287 -22.53 2.18 -23.98
CA GLU A 287 -22.30 3.35 -23.13
C GLU A 287 -20.84 3.82 -23.17
N MET A 288 -19.95 3.17 -23.94
CA MET A 288 -18.56 3.58 -24.07
C MET A 288 -18.38 4.63 -25.18
N PRO A 289 -18.05 5.90 -24.86
CA PRO A 289 -18.04 6.98 -25.85
C PRO A 289 -16.73 7.07 -26.65
N ARG A 290 -15.74 6.22 -26.34
CA ARG A 290 -14.40 6.26 -26.93
C ARG A 290 -14.01 4.88 -27.44
N THR A 291 -13.17 4.89 -28.46
CA THR A 291 -12.49 3.69 -28.96
C THR A 291 -11.03 3.78 -28.53
N ASP A 292 -10.54 2.72 -27.90
CA ASP A 292 -9.13 2.56 -27.58
C ASP A 292 -8.61 1.22 -28.10
N ILE A 293 -7.31 1.17 -28.39
CA ILE A 293 -6.59 -0.04 -28.76
C ILE A 293 -5.47 -0.19 -27.74
N ARG A 294 -5.39 -1.37 -27.11
CA ARG A 294 -4.38 -1.69 -26.11
C ARG A 294 -3.64 -2.94 -26.53
N ILE A 295 -2.33 -2.92 -26.32
CA ILE A 295 -1.45 -4.07 -26.52
C ILE A 295 -0.82 -4.35 -25.16
N TYR A 296 -0.97 -5.59 -24.69
CA TYR A 296 -0.45 -6.04 -23.40
C TYR A 296 0.66 -7.07 -23.66
N TYR A 297 1.80 -6.87 -23.02
CA TYR A 297 2.86 -7.87 -22.95
C TYR A 297 2.96 -8.35 -21.50
N LYS A 298 2.79 -9.65 -21.31
CA LYS A 298 3.02 -10.28 -20.02
C LYS A 298 4.49 -10.68 -19.94
N ARG A 299 5.09 -10.38 -18.80
CA ARG A 299 6.46 -10.73 -18.46
C ARG A 299 6.51 -11.21 -17.02
N ASP A 300 7.55 -11.94 -16.68
CA ASP A 300 7.83 -12.28 -15.29
C ASP A 300 8.05 -11.00 -14.48
N VAL A 301 7.66 -11.04 -13.20
CA VAL A 301 7.93 -9.94 -12.28
C VAL A 301 9.43 -9.95 -11.99
N GLU A 302 10.11 -8.90 -12.39
CA GLU A 302 11.50 -8.64 -12.02
C GLU A 302 11.51 -7.68 -10.84
N LEU A 303 12.13 -8.10 -9.73
CA LEU A 303 12.31 -7.25 -8.56
C LEU A 303 13.62 -6.50 -8.67
N ASP A 304 13.58 -5.21 -8.31
CA ASP A 304 14.77 -4.37 -8.24
C ASP A 304 15.57 -4.72 -6.97
N GLU A 305 16.33 -5.82 -7.00
CA GLU A 305 17.14 -6.25 -5.84
C GLU A 305 18.54 -5.65 -5.87
N THR A 306 19.10 -5.43 -7.05
CA THR A 306 20.48 -4.97 -7.27
C THR A 306 20.55 -3.65 -8.03
N ILE A 307 21.73 -3.03 -8.04
CA ILE A 307 22.01 -1.86 -8.89
C ILE A 307 21.80 -2.19 -10.38
N ALA A 308 22.10 -3.43 -10.80
CA ALA A 308 21.85 -3.90 -12.17
C ALA A 308 20.35 -3.86 -12.52
N ASP A 309 19.52 -4.41 -11.63
CA ASP A 309 18.07 -4.50 -11.81
C ASP A 309 17.47 -3.09 -11.90
N TYR A 310 17.80 -2.22 -10.94
CA TYR A 310 17.33 -0.83 -10.95
C TYR A 310 17.76 -0.05 -12.20
N ARG A 311 19.00 -0.27 -12.66
CA ARG A 311 19.47 0.33 -13.91
C ARG A 311 18.67 -0.17 -15.11
N LYS A 312 18.34 -1.47 -15.15
CA LYS A 312 17.49 -2.06 -16.19
C LYS A 312 16.10 -1.45 -16.14
N ALA A 313 15.49 -1.34 -14.95
CA ALA A 313 14.17 -0.73 -14.76
C ALA A 313 14.11 0.72 -15.26
N ILE A 314 15.12 1.55 -14.95
CA ILE A 314 15.21 2.93 -15.48
C ILE A 314 15.33 2.92 -17.01
N ALA A 315 16.17 2.06 -17.57
CA ALA A 315 16.34 1.98 -19.02
C ALA A 315 15.00 1.61 -19.68
N GLU A 316 14.29 0.63 -19.14
CA GLU A 316 12.97 0.25 -19.65
C GLU A 316 11.97 1.41 -19.54
N GLN A 317 11.89 2.10 -18.40
CA GLN A 317 10.98 3.23 -18.21
C GLN A 317 11.25 4.41 -19.16
N LEU A 318 12.49 4.58 -19.62
CA LEU A 318 12.86 5.66 -20.55
C LEU A 318 12.55 5.32 -22.02
N TYR A 319 12.51 4.03 -22.37
CA TYR A 319 12.41 3.57 -23.75
C TYR A 319 11.11 2.81 -24.08
N HIS A 320 10.26 2.52 -23.09
CA HIS A 320 8.94 1.91 -23.24
C HIS A 320 7.82 2.82 -22.74
#